data_AF-A0A9E4B2H9-F1
#
_entry.id   AF-A0A9E4B2H9-F1
#
_cell.length_a   1.000
_cell.length_b   1.000
_cell.length_c   1.000
_cell.angle_alpha   90.00
_cell.angle_beta   90.00
_cell.angle_gamma   90.00
#
_symmetry.space_group_name_H-M   'P 1'
#
loop_
_entity.id
_entity.type
_entity.pdbx_description
1 polymer ?
#
loop_
_entity_poly.entity_id
_entity_poly.type
_entity_poly.pdbx_seq_one_letter_code
_entity_poly.pdbx_strand_id
1 'polypeptide(L)'
;WHPVVVPPHVKERIEERIEVEARPQEAGRISGNQYYQTNSAYREDEYRIYVEELGRIPTIRKFRNSIHRKKAEADLEQAYMDNPDDFQTLLTWVVYGGGGPMVNPFYGKKKKDAYRRLYEMDPTHPYVLHHLAIALYSTDPQEALGYALAAQHLEPHYIPRGVDGLCYAQLGDYEKALAAFKRAHAAAPEWLKPATIKRVNRIQQITRSEKLLSICQKAREAGEPVMWPQLLVRH
;
A
#
# COMPACT_ATOMS: atom_id res chain seq x y z
N TRP A 1 3.93 -2.09 9.97
CA TRP A 1 4.49 -3.27 9.28
C TRP A 1 6.02 -3.14 9.27
N HIS A 2 6.72 -3.87 10.14
CA HIS A 2 8.15 -3.63 10.43
C HIS A 2 9.08 -4.23 9.35
N PRO A 3 10.25 -3.62 9.09
CA PRO A 3 11.30 -4.26 8.29
C PRO A 3 11.71 -5.58 8.95
N VAL A 4 11.99 -6.60 8.13
CA VAL A 4 12.51 -7.88 8.63
C VAL A 4 13.93 -7.65 9.12
N VAL A 5 14.13 -7.78 10.43
CA VAL A 5 15.45 -7.68 11.06
C VAL A 5 16.13 -9.03 10.91
N VAL A 6 17.27 -9.04 10.23
CA VAL A 6 18.08 -10.25 10.03
C VAL A 6 19.12 -10.32 11.15
N PRO A 7 19.11 -11.34 12.01
CA PRO A 7 20.10 -11.50 13.07
C PRO A 7 21.53 -11.62 12.49
N PRO A 8 22.56 -11.14 13.20
CA PRO A 8 23.95 -11.23 12.74
C PRO A 8 24.40 -12.66 12.41
N HIS A 9 24.07 -13.63 13.26
CA HIS A 9 24.45 -15.04 13.06
C HIS A 9 23.86 -15.65 11.77
N VAL A 10 22.69 -15.18 11.31
CA VAL A 10 22.11 -15.63 10.04
C VAL A 10 22.95 -15.13 8.86
N LYS A 11 23.46 -13.90 8.94
CA LYS A 11 24.36 -13.35 7.92
C LYS A 11 25.68 -14.09 7.91
N GLU A 12 26.26 -14.33 9.09
CA GLU A 12 27.50 -15.09 9.25
C GLU A 12 27.35 -16.52 8.69
N ARG A 13 26.24 -17.22 9.00
CA ARG A 13 25.95 -18.56 8.45
C ARG A 13 25.83 -18.56 6.92
N ILE A 14 25.26 -17.50 6.34
CA ILE A 14 25.22 -17.33 4.89
C ILE A 14 26.63 -17.10 4.35
N GLU A 15 27.42 -16.20 4.94
CA GLU A 15 28.81 -15.89 4.55
C GLU A 15 29.73 -17.12 4.66
N GLU A 16 29.64 -17.91 5.73
CA GLU A 16 30.37 -19.18 5.88
C GLU A 16 30.00 -20.18 4.77
N ARG A 17 28.72 -20.27 4.43
CA ARG A 17 28.26 -21.14 3.35
C ARG A 17 28.81 -20.68 2.00
N ILE A 18 28.87 -19.36 1.79
CA ILE A 18 29.45 -18.72 0.60
C ILE A 18 30.94 -19.01 0.50
N GLU A 19 31.71 -18.86 1.59
CA GLU A 19 33.15 -19.15 1.58
C GLU A 19 33.43 -20.63 1.28
N VAL A 20 32.63 -21.54 1.82
CA VAL A 20 32.76 -22.98 1.56
C VAL A 20 32.46 -23.32 0.09
N GLU A 21 31.45 -22.69 -0.52
CA GLU A 21 31.12 -22.87 -1.94
C GLU A 21 32.07 -22.12 -2.90
N ALA A 22 32.78 -21.10 -2.41
CA ALA A 22 33.80 -20.38 -3.16
C ALA A 22 35.18 -21.06 -3.13
N ARG A 23 35.46 -21.98 -2.20
CA ARG A 23 36.75 -22.70 -2.12
C ARG A 23 37.11 -23.61 -3.31
N PRO A 24 36.21 -24.08 -4.19
CA PRO A 24 36.62 -24.71 -5.44
C PRO A 24 37.11 -23.71 -6.52
N GLN A 25 37.17 -22.40 -6.24
CA GLN A 25 37.55 -21.37 -7.22
C GLN A 25 39.07 -21.16 -7.34
N GLU A 26 39.88 -21.65 -6.41
CA GLU A 26 41.34 -21.50 -6.47
C GLU A 26 42.01 -22.48 -7.45
N ALA A 27 41.27 -23.44 -8.00
CA ALA A 27 41.77 -24.44 -8.95
C ALA A 27 41.22 -24.25 -10.38
N GLY A 28 41.46 -23.09 -10.98
CA GLY A 28 41.59 -22.91 -12.44
C GLY A 28 40.35 -23.14 -13.33
N ARG A 29 39.81 -22.02 -13.86
CA ARG A 29 38.87 -21.89 -15.00
C ARG A 29 37.47 -22.49 -14.81
N ILE A 30 36.63 -21.73 -14.13
CA ILE A 30 35.18 -21.89 -14.18
C ILE A 30 34.67 -21.28 -15.49
N SER A 31 34.02 -22.09 -16.33
CA SER A 31 33.33 -21.57 -17.53
C SER A 31 32.17 -20.65 -17.13
N GLY A 32 31.76 -19.72 -18.01
CA GLY A 32 30.63 -18.82 -17.71
C GLY A 32 29.36 -19.55 -17.26
N ASN A 33 29.12 -20.77 -17.75
CA ASN A 33 27.97 -21.60 -17.39
C ASN A 33 28.05 -22.14 -15.95
N GLN A 34 29.25 -22.52 -15.48
CA GLN A 34 29.47 -22.95 -14.09
C GLN A 34 29.40 -21.77 -13.10
N TYR A 35 29.75 -20.55 -13.53
CA TYR A 35 29.55 -19.33 -12.74
C TYR A 35 28.04 -19.04 -12.53
N TYR A 36 27.21 -19.21 -13.57
CA TYR A 36 25.76 -19.06 -13.42
C TYR A 36 25.13 -20.15 -12.55
N GLN A 37 25.61 -21.40 -12.63
CA GLN A 37 25.11 -22.50 -11.80
C GLN A 37 25.48 -22.32 -10.32
N THR A 38 26.72 -21.93 -10.02
CA THR A 38 27.16 -21.63 -8.64
C THR A 38 26.44 -20.41 -8.07
N ASN A 39 26.25 -19.35 -8.87
CA ASN A 39 25.47 -18.18 -8.46
C ASN A 39 23.98 -18.53 -8.27
N SER A 40 23.41 -19.46 -9.05
CA SER A 40 22.03 -19.93 -8.84
C SER A 40 21.89 -20.81 -7.59
N ALA A 41 22.85 -21.67 -7.30
CA ALA A 41 22.88 -22.50 -6.10
C ALA A 41 23.05 -21.65 -4.82
N TYR A 42 23.97 -20.67 -4.85
CA TYR A 42 24.14 -19.63 -3.83
C TYR A 42 22.80 -19.00 -3.44
N ARG A 43 22.02 -18.64 -4.45
CA ARG A 43 20.76 -17.91 -4.30
C ARG A 43 19.71 -18.80 -3.62
N GLU A 44 19.66 -20.08 -4.01
CA GLU A 44 18.76 -21.06 -3.39
C GLU A 44 19.12 -21.38 -1.93
N ASP A 45 20.41 -21.51 -1.62
CA ASP A 45 20.90 -21.75 -0.27
C ASP A 45 20.66 -20.56 0.65
N GLU A 46 20.86 -19.33 0.16
CA GLU A 46 20.50 -18.10 0.88
C GLU A 46 19.02 -18.16 1.29
N TYR A 47 18.11 -18.34 0.33
CA TYR A 47 16.68 -18.41 0.60
C TYR A 47 16.32 -19.50 1.62
N ARG A 48 16.93 -20.69 1.51
CA ARG A 48 16.70 -21.81 2.44
C ARG A 48 17.12 -21.45 3.87
N ILE A 49 18.31 -20.88 4.05
CA ILE A 49 18.81 -20.46 5.37
C ILE A 49 17.85 -19.45 5.99
N TYR A 50 17.35 -18.48 5.22
CA TYR A 50 16.35 -17.54 5.73
C TYR A 50 15.05 -18.22 6.17
N VAL A 51 14.54 -19.19 5.41
CA VAL A 51 13.33 -19.94 5.80
C VAL A 51 13.57 -20.72 7.09
N GLU A 52 14.73 -21.37 7.24
CA GLU A 52 15.10 -22.12 8.43
C GLU A 52 15.20 -21.22 9.68
N GLU A 53 15.84 -20.07 9.54
CA GLU A 53 16.18 -19.20 10.68
C GLU A 53 15.07 -18.21 11.04
N LEU A 54 14.38 -17.66 10.06
CA LEU A 54 13.36 -16.62 10.26
C LEU A 54 11.93 -17.14 10.05
N GLY A 55 11.77 -18.33 9.49
CA GLY A 55 10.48 -18.84 9.04
C GLY A 55 10.06 -18.30 7.67
N ARG A 56 9.02 -18.91 7.11
CA ARG A 56 8.55 -18.65 5.74
C ARG A 56 8.09 -17.21 5.55
N ILE A 57 7.24 -16.69 6.43
CA ILE A 57 6.64 -15.35 6.27
C ILE A 57 7.71 -14.26 6.28
N PRO A 58 8.60 -14.12 7.28
CA PRO A 58 9.66 -13.12 7.24
C PRO A 58 10.57 -13.24 5.99
N THR A 59 10.84 -14.45 5.53
CA THR A 59 11.63 -14.70 4.32
C THR A 59 10.93 -14.18 3.06
N ILE A 60 9.65 -14.50 2.88
CA ILE A 60 8.83 -13.99 1.76
C ILE A 60 8.87 -12.46 1.72
N ARG A 61 8.71 -11.83 2.89
CA ARG A 61 8.73 -10.36 3.05
C ARG A 61 10.08 -9.77 2.65
N LYS A 62 11.18 -10.44 3.01
CA LYS A 62 12.57 -10.04 2.70
C LYS A 62 12.86 -10.12 1.19
N PHE A 63 12.44 -11.19 0.53
CA PHE A 63 12.83 -11.50 -0.85
C PHE A 63 11.87 -10.98 -1.93
N ARG A 64 10.83 -10.23 -1.57
CA ARG A 64 9.84 -9.67 -2.51
C ARG A 64 10.44 -8.93 -3.71
N ASN A 65 11.43 -8.08 -3.47
CA ASN A 65 12.05 -7.24 -4.51
C ASN A 65 13.38 -7.83 -4.99
N SER A 66 13.55 -9.14 -4.81
CA SER A 66 14.75 -9.85 -5.21
C SER A 66 14.47 -10.79 -6.39
N ILE A 67 15.55 -11.38 -6.86
CA ILE A 67 15.58 -12.53 -7.76
C ILE A 67 14.72 -13.72 -7.30
N HIS A 68 14.47 -13.88 -6.00
CA HIS A 68 13.64 -14.96 -5.43
C HIS A 68 12.15 -14.65 -5.42
N ARG A 69 11.72 -13.53 -6.01
CA ARG A 69 10.31 -13.09 -5.99
C ARG A 69 9.33 -14.20 -6.36
N LYS A 70 9.57 -14.95 -7.45
CA LYS A 70 8.66 -16.02 -7.89
C LYS A 70 8.54 -17.15 -6.86
N LYS A 71 9.65 -17.51 -6.23
CA LYS A 71 9.68 -18.53 -5.18
C LYS A 71 8.95 -18.03 -3.92
N ALA A 72 9.21 -16.79 -3.51
CA ALA A 72 8.50 -16.15 -2.41
C ALA A 72 6.98 -16.05 -2.66
N GLU A 73 6.56 -15.78 -3.89
CA GLU A 73 5.14 -15.79 -4.27
C GLU A 73 4.53 -17.21 -4.18
N ALA A 74 5.24 -18.23 -4.66
CA ALA A 74 4.78 -19.62 -4.56
C ALA A 74 4.69 -20.12 -3.11
N ASP A 75 5.70 -19.82 -2.30
CA ASP A 75 5.72 -20.18 -0.88
C ASP A 75 4.63 -19.45 -0.08
N LEU A 76 4.30 -18.21 -0.47
CA LEU A 76 3.21 -17.45 0.13
C LEU A 76 1.85 -18.06 -0.20
N GLU A 77 1.64 -18.50 -1.44
CA GLU A 77 0.41 -19.19 -1.82
C GLU A 77 0.29 -20.52 -1.07
N GLN A 78 1.37 -21.30 -0.98
CA GLN A 78 1.37 -22.53 -0.20
C GLN A 78 1.09 -22.28 1.28
N ALA A 79 1.75 -21.28 1.90
CA ALA A 79 1.51 -20.92 3.29
C ALA A 79 0.06 -20.52 3.54
N TYR A 80 -0.54 -19.77 2.61
CA TYR A 80 -1.95 -19.40 2.68
C TYR A 80 -2.88 -20.61 2.54
N MET A 81 -2.56 -21.58 1.69
CA MET A 81 -3.34 -22.82 1.56
C MET A 81 -3.19 -23.73 2.78
N ASP A 82 -2.00 -23.76 3.40
CA ASP A 82 -1.71 -24.53 4.61
C ASP A 82 -2.46 -23.96 5.83
N ASN A 83 -2.52 -22.62 5.94
CA ASN A 83 -3.18 -21.94 7.05
C ASN A 83 -3.79 -20.59 6.64
N PRO A 84 -5.01 -20.58 6.07
CA PRO A 84 -5.63 -19.36 5.56
C PRO A 84 -6.08 -18.39 6.64
N ASP A 85 -6.21 -18.87 7.88
CA ASP A 85 -6.61 -18.09 9.06
C ASP A 85 -5.42 -17.67 9.93
N ASP A 86 -4.17 -17.85 9.50
CA ASP A 86 -3.03 -17.21 10.15
C ASP A 86 -2.97 -15.73 9.78
N PHE A 87 -2.97 -14.85 10.79
CA PHE A 87 -3.05 -13.40 10.57
C PHE A 87 -1.88 -12.89 9.74
N GLN A 88 -0.65 -13.34 10.06
CA GLN A 88 0.54 -12.86 9.37
C GLN A 88 0.59 -13.37 7.93
N THR A 89 0.17 -14.60 7.69
CA THR A 89 0.08 -15.21 6.36
C THR A 89 -0.97 -14.50 5.51
N LEU A 90 -2.19 -14.34 6.01
CA LEU A 90 -3.26 -13.64 5.31
C LEU A 90 -2.90 -12.17 5.04
N LEU A 91 -2.31 -11.48 6.02
CA LEU A 91 -1.82 -10.11 5.87
C LEU A 91 -0.71 -10.03 4.82
N THR A 92 0.23 -10.97 4.83
CA THR A 92 1.31 -11.04 3.84
C THR A 92 0.74 -11.36 2.44
N TRP A 93 -0.26 -12.23 2.35
CA TRP A 93 -0.93 -12.62 1.12
C TRP A 93 -1.70 -11.46 0.49
N VAL A 94 -2.50 -10.69 1.25
CA VAL A 94 -3.21 -9.53 0.69
C VAL A 94 -2.27 -8.41 0.25
N VAL A 95 -1.13 -8.28 0.92
CA VAL A 95 -0.11 -7.28 0.59
C VAL A 95 0.72 -7.71 -0.63
N TYR A 96 1.02 -9.01 -0.81
CA TYR A 96 1.95 -9.50 -1.82
C TYR A 96 1.41 -10.52 -2.83
N GLY A 97 0.63 -11.52 -2.40
CA GLY A 97 0.22 -12.67 -3.21
C GLY A 97 -1.07 -12.47 -4.01
N GLY A 98 -1.98 -11.61 -3.55
CA GLY A 98 -3.32 -11.43 -4.14
C GLY A 98 -3.38 -10.64 -5.46
N GLY A 99 -2.42 -10.82 -6.37
CA GLY A 99 -2.43 -10.35 -7.76
C GLY A 99 -2.56 -8.84 -7.98
N GLY A 100 -1.42 -8.19 -8.19
CA GLY A 100 -1.37 -6.87 -8.80
C GLY A 100 -1.96 -5.70 -7.98
N PRO A 101 -1.86 -4.48 -8.52
CA PRO A 101 -2.33 -3.28 -7.84
C PRO A 101 -3.86 -3.34 -7.64
N MET A 102 -4.36 -2.66 -6.59
CA MET A 102 -5.80 -2.50 -6.25
C MET A 102 -6.70 -1.98 -7.40
N VAL A 103 -6.10 -1.63 -8.53
CA VAL A 103 -6.76 -1.10 -9.72
C VAL A 103 -7.37 -2.22 -10.59
N ASN A 104 -7.02 -3.49 -10.37
CA ASN A 104 -7.68 -4.61 -11.06
C ASN A 104 -8.99 -5.01 -10.32
N PRO A 105 -10.17 -4.91 -10.96
CA PRO A 105 -11.46 -5.20 -10.32
C PRO A 105 -11.60 -6.63 -9.77
N PHE A 106 -10.99 -7.61 -10.44
CA PHE A 106 -11.08 -9.03 -10.03
C PHE A 106 -10.31 -9.29 -8.73
N TYR A 107 -9.15 -8.64 -8.58
CA TYR A 107 -8.35 -8.72 -7.35
C TYR A 107 -8.87 -7.80 -6.24
N GLY A 108 -9.64 -6.76 -6.59
CA GLY A 108 -10.28 -5.86 -5.64
C GLY A 108 -11.25 -6.57 -4.70
N LYS A 109 -12.10 -7.48 -5.20
CA LYS A 109 -13.04 -8.25 -4.37
C LYS A 109 -12.33 -9.16 -3.38
N LYS A 110 -11.40 -10.01 -3.86
CA LYS A 110 -10.64 -10.93 -2.99
C LYS A 110 -9.84 -10.18 -1.92
N LYS A 111 -9.20 -9.06 -2.27
CA LYS A 111 -8.50 -8.22 -1.30
C LYS A 111 -9.44 -7.60 -0.27
N LYS A 112 -10.61 -7.12 -0.67
CA LYS A 112 -11.62 -6.58 0.24
C LYS A 112 -12.07 -7.63 1.26
N ASP A 113 -12.42 -8.83 0.77
CA ASP A 113 -12.90 -9.92 1.63
C ASP A 113 -11.82 -10.38 2.60
N ALA A 114 -10.57 -10.46 2.15
CA ALA A 114 -9.43 -10.79 3.01
C ALA A 114 -9.10 -9.69 4.04
N TYR A 115 -9.24 -8.39 3.70
CA TYR A 115 -9.12 -7.32 4.69
C TYR A 115 -10.27 -7.32 5.71
N ARG A 116 -11.49 -7.71 5.31
CA ARG A 116 -12.58 -7.93 6.26
C ARG A 116 -12.27 -9.08 7.22
N ARG A 117 -11.74 -10.19 6.70
CA ARG A 117 -11.31 -11.31 7.54
C ARG A 117 -10.21 -10.90 8.51
N LEU A 118 -9.19 -10.16 8.07
CA LEU A 118 -8.16 -9.61 8.95
C LEU A 118 -8.72 -8.68 10.02
N TYR A 119 -9.75 -7.89 9.70
CA TYR A 119 -10.43 -7.03 10.66
C TYR A 119 -11.23 -7.84 11.70
N GLU A 120 -11.88 -8.93 11.30
CA GLU A 120 -12.54 -9.85 12.25
C GLU A 120 -11.54 -10.47 13.23
N MET A 121 -10.30 -10.72 12.80
CA MET A 121 -9.24 -11.30 13.61
C MET A 121 -8.60 -10.28 14.56
N ASP A 122 -8.35 -9.06 14.06
CA ASP A 122 -7.85 -7.94 14.86
C ASP A 122 -8.52 -6.62 14.41
N PRO A 123 -9.60 -6.21 15.11
CA PRO A 123 -10.33 -5.00 14.75
C PRO A 123 -9.59 -3.72 15.11
N THR A 124 -8.48 -3.82 15.86
CA THR A 124 -7.66 -2.69 16.30
C THR A 124 -6.39 -2.54 15.49
N HIS A 125 -6.15 -3.37 14.47
CA HIS A 125 -4.93 -3.28 13.67
C HIS A 125 -4.96 -2.08 12.71
N PRO A 126 -4.15 -1.02 12.92
CA PRO A 126 -4.28 0.24 12.17
C PRO A 126 -4.05 0.09 10.67
N TYR A 127 -3.15 -0.82 10.27
CA TYR A 127 -2.91 -1.14 8.85
C TYR A 127 -4.09 -1.80 8.16
N VAL A 128 -4.79 -2.69 8.87
CA VAL A 128 -5.92 -3.44 8.32
C VAL A 128 -7.07 -2.46 8.13
N LEU A 129 -7.38 -1.65 9.14
CA LEU A 129 -8.38 -0.58 9.07
C LEU A 129 -8.11 0.38 7.90
N HIS A 130 -6.87 0.84 7.75
CA HIS A 130 -6.48 1.74 6.66
C HIS A 130 -6.71 1.10 5.27
N HIS A 131 -6.27 -0.15 5.07
CA HIS A 131 -6.40 -0.80 3.76
C HIS A 131 -7.83 -1.27 3.47
N LEU A 132 -8.60 -1.62 4.50
CA LEU A 132 -10.02 -1.90 4.39
C LEU A 132 -10.78 -0.64 3.93
N ALA A 133 -10.46 0.53 4.48
CA ALA A 133 -11.00 1.80 4.00
C ALA A 133 -10.66 2.07 2.52
N ILE A 134 -9.42 1.78 2.10
CA ILE A 134 -9.04 1.91 0.67
C ILE A 134 -9.79 0.89 -0.21
N ALA A 135 -10.06 -0.31 0.29
CA ALA A 135 -10.81 -1.30 -0.48
C ALA A 135 -12.30 -0.93 -0.62
N LEU A 136 -12.83 -0.14 0.31
CA LEU A 136 -14.25 0.19 0.38
C LEU A 136 -14.63 1.57 -0.18
N TYR A 137 -13.72 2.56 -0.23
CA TYR A 137 -14.12 3.96 -0.48
C TYR A 137 -14.89 4.21 -1.79
N SER A 138 -14.74 3.34 -2.81
CA SER A 138 -15.46 3.46 -4.07
C SER A 138 -16.85 2.80 -4.08
N THR A 139 -17.12 1.88 -3.15
CA THR A 139 -18.38 1.11 -3.09
C THR A 139 -19.22 1.45 -1.86
N ASP A 140 -18.57 1.72 -0.73
CA ASP A 140 -19.21 2.12 0.53
C ASP A 140 -18.36 3.21 1.20
N PRO A 141 -18.49 4.47 0.75
CA PRO A 141 -17.68 5.57 1.25
C PRO A 141 -17.98 5.95 2.71
N GLN A 142 -19.19 5.68 3.23
CA GLN A 142 -19.51 5.88 4.64
C GLN A 142 -18.79 4.87 5.52
N GLU A 143 -18.88 3.57 5.21
CA GLU A 143 -18.21 2.53 5.97
C GLU A 143 -16.68 2.73 5.93
N ALA A 144 -16.15 3.04 4.73
CA ALA A 144 -14.73 3.33 4.54
C ALA A 144 -14.25 4.52 5.40
N LEU A 145 -15.05 5.58 5.51
CA LEU A 145 -14.73 6.73 6.34
C LEU A 145 -14.61 6.34 7.82
N GLY A 146 -15.50 5.48 8.32
CA GLY A 146 -15.43 4.96 9.69
C GLY A 146 -14.10 4.27 9.98
N TYR A 147 -13.69 3.34 9.11
CA TYR A 147 -12.40 2.65 9.25
C TYR A 147 -11.20 3.59 9.09
N ALA A 148 -11.27 4.56 8.17
CA ALA A 148 -10.19 5.53 7.97
C ALA A 148 -9.96 6.39 9.21
N LEU A 149 -11.04 6.85 9.86
CA LEU A 149 -10.97 7.64 11.08
C LEU A 149 -10.53 6.79 12.29
N ALA A 150 -10.99 5.53 12.39
CA ALA A 150 -10.53 4.61 13.43
C ALA A 150 -9.03 4.35 13.34
N ALA A 151 -8.49 4.13 12.12
CA ALA A 151 -7.05 3.99 11.91
C ALA A 151 -6.27 5.24 12.34
N GLN A 152 -6.78 6.45 12.02
CA GLN A 152 -6.19 7.73 12.47
C GLN A 152 -6.16 7.85 13.99
N HIS A 153 -7.21 7.38 14.66
CA HIS A 153 -7.33 7.49 16.10
C HIS A 153 -6.33 6.57 16.82
N LEU A 154 -6.21 5.33 16.36
CA LEU A 154 -5.32 4.33 16.97
C LEU A 154 -3.85 4.66 16.78
N GLU A 155 -3.51 5.20 15.61
CA GLU A 155 -2.15 5.60 15.31
C GLU A 155 -2.14 6.90 14.48
N PRO A 156 -2.12 8.07 15.15
CA PRO A 156 -2.15 9.37 14.48
C PRO A 156 -0.97 9.61 13.51
N HIS A 157 0.15 8.93 13.74
CA HIS A 157 1.35 8.99 12.91
C HIS A 157 1.43 7.83 11.89
N TYR A 158 0.60 6.81 12.03
CA TYR A 158 0.56 5.67 11.12
C TYR A 158 -0.47 5.91 10.02
N ILE A 159 0.05 6.36 8.88
CA ILE A 159 -0.59 6.48 7.57
C ILE A 159 -2.11 6.23 7.58
N PRO A 160 -2.86 7.32 7.45
CA PRO A 160 -3.81 7.37 6.35
C PRO A 160 -3.68 8.73 5.66
N ARG A 161 -2.78 8.79 4.67
CA ARG A 161 -2.45 10.01 3.92
C ARG A 161 -3.56 10.35 2.92
N GLY A 162 -4.74 10.71 3.43
CA GLY A 162 -5.89 11.26 2.69
C GLY A 162 -6.97 10.26 2.28
N VAL A 163 -7.08 9.09 2.91
CA VAL A 163 -8.15 8.12 2.59
C VAL A 163 -9.53 8.64 3.03
N ASP A 164 -9.61 9.27 4.18
CA ASP A 164 -10.76 10.07 4.61
C ASP A 164 -11.10 11.15 3.57
N GLY A 165 -10.11 11.81 2.99
CA GLY A 165 -10.29 12.76 1.89
C GLY A 165 -10.90 12.12 0.63
N LEU A 166 -10.51 10.89 0.29
CA LEU A 166 -11.13 10.12 -0.80
C LEU A 166 -12.59 9.77 -0.47
N CYS A 167 -12.86 9.39 0.79
CA CYS A 167 -14.21 9.08 1.24
C CYS A 167 -15.10 10.34 1.17
N TYR A 168 -14.69 11.45 1.79
CA TYR A 168 -15.41 12.72 1.73
C TYR A 168 -15.67 13.18 0.29
N ALA A 169 -14.71 13.02 -0.61
CA ALA A 169 -14.89 13.36 -2.02
C ALA A 169 -15.96 12.49 -2.71
N GLN A 170 -16.05 11.21 -2.39
CA GLN A 170 -17.11 10.33 -2.89
C GLN A 170 -18.48 10.64 -2.27
N LEU A 171 -18.49 11.15 -1.03
CA LEU A 171 -19.69 11.63 -0.35
C LEU A 171 -20.16 13.01 -0.82
N GLY A 172 -19.38 13.69 -1.67
CA GLY A 172 -19.66 15.06 -2.11
C GLY A 172 -19.31 16.15 -1.09
N ASP A 173 -18.71 15.80 0.06
CA ASP A 173 -18.23 16.77 1.05
C ASP A 173 -16.83 17.29 0.65
N TYR A 174 -16.83 18.12 -0.40
CA TYR A 174 -15.61 18.63 -1.03
C TYR A 174 -14.75 19.50 -0.11
N GLU A 175 -15.37 20.18 0.86
CA GLU A 175 -14.64 21.00 1.84
C GLU A 175 -13.85 20.13 2.83
N LYS A 176 -14.49 19.10 3.41
CA LYS A 176 -13.78 18.14 4.28
C LYS A 176 -12.76 17.33 3.50
N ALA A 177 -13.06 16.97 2.25
CA ALA A 177 -12.10 16.30 1.37
C ALA A 177 -10.83 17.12 1.19
N LEU A 178 -10.98 18.41 0.86
CA LEU A 178 -9.85 19.31 0.67
C LEU A 178 -9.04 19.50 1.97
N ALA A 179 -9.72 19.64 3.11
CA ALA A 179 -9.06 19.72 4.41
C ALA A 179 -8.26 18.46 4.72
N ALA A 180 -8.83 17.28 4.51
CA ALA A 180 -8.14 16.00 4.70
C ALA A 180 -6.91 15.85 3.79
N PHE A 181 -7.02 16.21 2.50
CA PHE A 181 -5.88 16.17 1.59
C PHE A 181 -4.79 17.17 1.96
N LYS A 182 -5.15 18.37 2.43
CA LYS A 182 -4.17 19.35 2.93
C LYS A 182 -3.43 18.83 4.15
N ARG A 183 -4.14 18.23 5.12
CA ARG A 183 -3.51 17.57 6.28
C ARG A 183 -2.54 16.47 5.84
N ALA A 184 -2.97 15.62 4.92
CA ALA A 184 -2.13 14.55 4.37
C ALA A 184 -0.88 15.10 3.65
N HIS A 185 -1.02 16.20 2.90
CA HIS A 185 0.09 16.84 2.20
C HIS A 185 1.09 17.47 3.17
N ALA A 186 0.61 18.16 4.20
CA ALA A 186 1.47 18.78 5.21
C ALA A 186 2.26 17.74 6.00
N ALA A 187 1.65 16.60 6.31
CA ALA A 187 2.33 15.52 7.03
C ALA A 187 3.38 14.80 6.18
N ALA A 188 3.12 14.66 4.87
CA ALA A 188 4.02 13.97 3.96
C ALA A 188 3.77 14.29 2.49
N PRO A 189 4.44 15.32 1.98
CA PRO A 189 4.26 15.79 0.61
C PRO A 189 4.53 14.70 -0.44
N GLU A 190 5.50 13.82 -0.18
CA GLU A 190 6.05 12.83 -1.12
C GLU A 190 5.16 11.59 -1.34
N TRP A 191 4.12 11.41 -0.52
CA TRP A 191 3.25 10.23 -0.58
C TRP A 191 1.94 10.47 -1.32
N LEU A 192 1.63 11.73 -1.65
CA LEU A 192 0.49 12.07 -2.48
C LEU A 192 0.77 11.67 -3.92
N LYS A 193 0.13 10.58 -4.33
CA LYS A 193 0.18 10.11 -5.72
C LYS A 193 -0.31 11.23 -6.66
N PRO A 194 0.25 11.36 -7.88
CA PRO A 194 -0.20 12.32 -8.87
C PRO A 194 -1.72 12.27 -9.16
N ALA A 195 -2.32 11.08 -9.10
CA ALA A 195 -3.77 10.91 -9.25
C ALA A 195 -4.57 11.60 -8.13
N THR A 196 -4.07 11.60 -6.89
CA THR A 196 -4.70 12.31 -5.77
C THR A 196 -4.56 13.82 -5.94
N ILE A 197 -3.39 14.30 -6.39
CA ILE A 197 -3.18 15.73 -6.70
C ILE A 197 -4.16 16.22 -7.77
N LYS A 198 -4.35 15.44 -8.86
CA LYS A 198 -5.35 15.75 -9.89
C LYS A 198 -6.78 15.83 -9.31
N ARG A 199 -7.13 14.94 -8.38
CA ARG A 199 -8.42 15.00 -7.68
C ARG A 199 -8.54 16.25 -6.81
N VAL A 200 -7.52 16.61 -6.05
CA VAL A 200 -7.52 17.85 -5.24
C VAL A 200 -7.77 19.06 -6.13
N ASN A 201 -7.08 19.18 -7.27
CA ASN A 201 -7.26 20.30 -8.19
C ASN A 201 -8.69 20.35 -8.76
N ARG A 202 -9.26 19.20 -9.11
CA ARG A 202 -10.65 19.11 -9.58
C ARG A 202 -11.64 19.53 -8.49
N ILE A 203 -11.45 19.05 -7.26
CA ILE A 203 -12.29 19.40 -6.10
C ILE A 203 -12.22 20.92 -5.85
N GLN A 204 -11.03 21.52 -5.90
CA GLN A 204 -10.86 22.97 -5.76
C GLN A 204 -11.62 23.76 -6.83
N GLN A 205 -11.62 23.30 -8.09
CA GLN A 205 -12.38 23.94 -9.17
C GLN A 205 -13.90 23.85 -8.93
N ILE A 206 -14.39 22.70 -8.45
CA ILE A 206 -15.81 22.51 -8.12
C ILE A 206 -16.21 23.44 -6.97
N THR A 207 -15.49 23.41 -5.85
CA THR A 207 -15.79 24.25 -4.68
C THR A 207 -15.73 25.75 -5.01
N ARG A 208 -14.79 26.18 -5.86
CA ARG A 208 -14.72 27.58 -6.32
C ARG A 208 -15.94 27.97 -7.15
N SER A 209 -16.38 27.09 -8.04
CA SER A 209 -17.57 27.31 -8.88
C SER A 209 -18.85 27.36 -8.03
N GLU A 210 -19.01 26.45 -7.07
CA GLU A 210 -20.16 26.44 -6.16
C GLU A 210 -20.21 27.70 -5.28
N LYS A 211 -19.07 28.14 -4.75
CA LYS A 211 -18.97 29.41 -4.00
C LYS A 211 -19.35 30.60 -4.88
N LEU A 212 -18.89 30.64 -6.12
CA LEU A 212 -19.24 31.70 -7.06
C LEU A 212 -20.75 31.73 -7.36
N LEU A 213 -21.36 30.57 -7.61
CA LEU A 213 -22.80 30.46 -7.84
C LEU A 213 -23.61 30.93 -6.62
N SER A 214 -23.20 30.54 -5.41
CA SER A 214 -23.83 30.99 -4.17
C SER A 214 -23.77 32.51 -4.01
N ILE A 215 -22.62 33.12 -4.33
CA ILE A 215 -22.46 34.59 -4.29
C ILE A 215 -23.39 35.25 -5.32
N CYS A 216 -23.41 34.77 -6.56
CA CYS A 216 -24.29 35.28 -7.61
C CYS A 216 -25.77 35.16 -7.24
N GLN A 217 -26.17 34.05 -6.61
CA GLN A 217 -27.54 33.85 -6.13
C GLN A 217 -27.91 34.87 -5.05
N LYS A 218 -27.05 35.06 -4.04
CA LYS A 218 -27.27 36.04 -2.97
C LYS A 218 -27.35 37.47 -3.51
N ALA A 219 -26.47 37.84 -4.44
CA ALA A 219 -26.50 39.15 -5.09
C ALA A 219 -27.83 39.36 -5.84
N ARG A 220 -28.32 38.34 -6.55
CA ARG A 220 -29.61 38.38 -7.24
C ARG A 220 -30.80 38.50 -6.27
N GLU A 221 -30.78 37.76 -5.18
CA GLU A 221 -31.79 37.84 -4.11
C GLU A 221 -31.79 39.20 -3.42
N ALA A 222 -30.63 39.84 -3.29
CA ALA A 222 -30.46 41.20 -2.76
C ALA A 222 -30.82 42.31 -3.77
N GLY A 223 -31.19 41.96 -5.02
CA GLY A 223 -31.45 42.94 -6.08
C GLY A 223 -30.19 43.65 -6.59
N GLU A 224 -29.01 43.16 -6.23
CA GLU A 224 -27.73 43.68 -6.70
C GLU A 224 -27.48 43.20 -8.14
N PRO A 225 -26.97 44.07 -9.03
CA PRO A 225 -26.61 43.66 -10.38
C PRO A 225 -25.47 42.63 -10.32
N VAL A 226 -25.78 41.40 -10.73
CA VAL A 226 -24.77 40.34 -10.91
C VAL A 226 -23.92 40.69 -12.13
N MET A 227 -22.83 41.44 -11.93
CA MET A 227 -21.78 41.52 -12.95
C MET A 227 -21.08 40.17 -13.00
N TRP A 228 -21.33 39.40 -14.07
CA TRP A 228 -20.51 38.24 -14.40
C TRP A 228 -19.04 38.64 -14.33
N PRO A 229 -18.21 37.99 -13.49
CA PRO A 229 -16.78 38.23 -13.56
C PRO A 229 -16.34 37.82 -14.96
N GLN A 230 -15.76 38.76 -15.72
CA GLN A 230 -15.13 38.56 -17.03
C GLN A 230 -13.88 37.64 -16.96
N LEU A 231 -13.88 36.64 -16.07
CA LEU A 231 -12.74 35.81 -15.69
C LEU A 231 -13.04 34.31 -15.76
N LEU A 232 -14.01 33.90 -16.58
CA LEU A 232 -14.10 32.52 -17.05
C LEU A 232 -13.46 32.45 -18.45
N VAL A 233 -12.42 31.61 -18.54
CA VAL A 233 -11.67 31.21 -19.74
C VAL A 233 -10.53 32.15 -20.15
N ARG A 234 -9.36 31.97 -19.53
CA ARG A 234 -8.12 31.85 -20.31
C ARG A 234 -7.57 30.44 -20.08
N HIS A 235 -7.39 29.75 -21.20
CA HIS A 235 -7.00 28.35 -21.38
C HIS A 235 -5.75 27.95 -20.61
#